data_AF-A0AAN5CKX1-F1
#
_entry.id   AF-A0AAN5CKX1-F1
#
_cell.length_a   1.000
_cell.length_b   1.000
_cell.length_c   1.000
_cell.angle_alpha   90.00
_cell.angle_beta   90.00
_cell.angle_gamma   90.00
#
_symmetry.space_group_name_H-M   'P 1'
#
loop_
_entity.id
_entity.type
_entity.pdbx_description
1 polymer ?
#
loop_
_entity_poly.entity_id
_entity_poly.type
_entity_poly.pdbx_seq_one_letter_code
_entity_poly.pdbx_strand_id
1 'polypeptide(L)'
;LCLLLALHAATATQEDPEITFERLYKFGKDAYTNGEWADCIGFMKRALEDWEYYQSYILSCASKCIKKLPEPQFDADADPKHKVLARFHHTSQRALCIKRCRRERLSSRRPAISRREVVHDFIEQKPYNYLQVCYWKDGDFENAAKAAYTFLVANPTDEQAKVNMDFYMGEPEFTEDLIEDKERKDYERMFISGVGAYEEGDWPKCINHLDTALEEFFREEEKCRLSCRDRVDWTGIGSDDDVDVVINAMHRSTVECGHSCLARLSWVNGHFFGNLVAQAYRYQHLCYFKQMRGQDAARAVSNHLLLDASPDMRWNKAHYRTLYPNREEIFKPEMRIVEFACNRLYEQRYLKFAEQKSQLINGMYPTEAKEDYAPLETVSKDDLIQDAFPYDEVASTFSAGLCKALRQIALQIPSAHEKQAKSEAESRVQRLFPFAKLQGIWCGELRRPACDRAVVLSIEDGSCSKWLGPLHEGCALVACE
;
A
#
# COMPACT_ATOMS: atom_id res chain seq x y z
N LEU A 1 42.62 -33.42 26.87
CA LEU A 1 41.91 -32.14 27.09
C LEU A 1 41.97 -31.33 25.82
N CYS A 2 40.84 -31.16 25.14
CA CYS A 2 40.51 -30.03 24.25
C CYS A 2 39.10 -30.29 23.70
N LEU A 3 38.10 -29.97 24.52
CA LEU A 3 36.71 -29.85 24.10
C LEU A 3 36.57 -28.52 23.36
N LEU A 4 36.49 -28.58 22.03
CA LEU A 4 36.05 -27.47 21.20
C LEU A 4 34.52 -27.37 21.32
N LEU A 5 34.06 -26.36 22.06
CA LEU A 5 32.69 -25.88 22.04
C LEU A 5 32.40 -25.32 20.65
N ALA A 6 31.75 -26.12 19.80
CA ALA A 6 31.06 -25.62 18.63
C ALA A 6 29.76 -24.93 19.11
N LEU A 7 29.83 -23.61 19.29
CA LEU A 7 28.67 -22.74 19.26
C LEU A 7 27.96 -22.96 17.93
N HIS A 8 26.98 -23.86 17.92
CA HIS A 8 26.02 -23.95 16.83
C HIS A 8 25.16 -22.69 16.94
N ALA A 9 25.33 -21.77 15.99
CA ALA A 9 24.26 -20.86 15.62
C ALA A 9 23.08 -21.74 15.19
N ALA A 10 22.16 -21.99 16.11
CA ALA A 10 21.00 -22.83 15.88
C ALA A 10 20.06 -22.09 14.94
N THR A 11 20.14 -22.36 13.64
CA THR A 11 19.10 -21.98 12.69
C THR A 11 17.90 -22.90 12.93
N ALA A 12 16.90 -22.43 13.67
CA ALA A 12 15.75 -23.22 14.07
C ALA A 12 14.82 -23.53 12.90
N THR A 13 15.03 -24.64 12.15
CA THR A 13 14.08 -24.99 11.07
C THR A 13 13.85 -26.48 10.80
N GLN A 14 14.44 -27.43 11.55
CA GLN A 14 14.23 -28.86 11.29
C GLN A 14 14.44 -29.82 12.48
N GLU A 15 15.04 -29.38 13.58
CA GLU A 15 15.54 -30.27 14.63
C GLU A 15 14.42 -30.94 15.44
N ASP A 16 13.32 -30.24 15.70
CA ASP A 16 12.11 -30.82 16.29
C ASP A 16 10.83 -30.26 15.64
N PRO A 17 10.18 -31.00 14.72
CA PRO A 17 8.96 -30.54 14.05
C PRO A 17 7.78 -30.37 15.00
N GLU A 18 7.82 -30.90 16.23
CA GLU A 18 6.74 -30.78 17.22
C GLU A 18 6.84 -29.50 18.06
N ILE A 19 7.97 -28.79 18.02
CA ILE A 19 8.15 -27.50 18.69
C ILE A 19 7.91 -26.39 17.67
N THR A 20 6.70 -25.83 17.68
CA THR A 20 6.25 -24.78 16.75
C THR A 20 6.33 -23.39 17.39
N PHE A 21 6.25 -22.35 16.56
CA PHE A 21 6.15 -20.96 16.99
C PHE A 21 5.00 -20.75 17.98
N GLU A 22 3.87 -21.47 17.86
CA GLU A 22 2.78 -21.42 18.85
C GLU A 22 3.22 -21.89 20.25
N ARG A 23 3.99 -22.98 20.31
CA ARG A 23 4.50 -23.52 21.58
C ARG A 23 5.61 -22.64 22.15
N LEU A 24 6.56 -22.23 21.32
CA LEU A 24 7.66 -21.35 21.71
C LEU A 24 7.14 -20.00 22.22
N TYR A 25 6.18 -19.41 21.52
CA TYR A 25 5.54 -18.16 21.95
C TYR A 25 4.80 -18.33 23.28
N LYS A 26 4.13 -19.47 23.49
CA LYS A 26 3.54 -19.79 24.80
C LYS A 26 4.61 -19.85 25.90
N PHE A 27 5.70 -20.57 25.68
CA PHE A 27 6.79 -20.67 26.67
C PHE A 27 7.42 -19.31 26.96
N GLY A 28 7.61 -18.47 25.94
CA GLY A 28 8.11 -17.09 26.14
C GLY A 28 7.16 -16.23 26.97
N LYS A 29 5.84 -16.36 26.79
CA LYS A 29 4.85 -15.64 27.61
C LYS A 29 4.79 -16.15 29.05
N ASP A 30 4.92 -17.47 29.22
CA ASP A 30 4.97 -18.08 30.55
C ASP A 30 6.24 -17.59 31.30
N ALA A 31 7.41 -17.57 30.64
CA ALA A 31 8.67 -17.04 31.17
C ALA A 31 8.59 -15.52 31.48
N TYR A 32 8.00 -14.73 30.58
CA TYR A 32 7.73 -13.30 30.81
C TYR A 32 6.91 -13.08 32.10
N THR A 33 5.87 -13.89 32.29
CA THR A 33 4.99 -13.78 33.47
C THR A 33 5.71 -14.15 34.76
N ASN A 34 6.65 -15.10 34.70
CA ASN A 34 7.44 -15.56 35.83
C ASN A 34 8.66 -14.66 36.14
N GLY A 35 8.96 -13.68 35.29
CA GLY A 35 10.16 -12.84 35.42
C GLY A 35 11.46 -13.55 35.00
N GLU A 36 11.36 -14.59 34.19
CA GLU A 36 12.49 -15.36 33.65
C GLU A 36 12.95 -14.69 32.34
N TRP A 37 13.62 -13.54 32.43
CA TRP A 37 13.87 -12.66 31.28
C TRP A 37 14.74 -13.30 30.18
N ALA A 38 15.81 -14.00 30.55
CA ALA A 38 16.67 -14.70 29.60
C ALA A 38 15.91 -15.79 28.82
N ASP A 39 15.05 -16.56 29.50
CA ASP A 39 14.21 -17.58 28.87
C ASP A 39 13.12 -16.94 27.99
N CYS A 40 12.51 -15.84 28.43
CA CYS A 40 11.60 -15.05 27.59
C CYS A 40 12.27 -14.65 26.27
N ILE A 41 13.47 -14.06 26.32
CA ILE A 41 14.24 -13.65 25.14
C ILE A 41 14.50 -14.88 24.25
N GLY A 42 15.02 -15.95 24.83
CA GLY A 42 15.35 -17.18 24.10
C GLY A 42 14.15 -17.80 23.38
N PHE A 43 13.02 -17.93 24.06
CA PHE A 43 11.81 -18.50 23.48
C PHE A 43 11.16 -17.59 22.44
N MET A 44 11.10 -16.27 22.67
CA MET A 44 10.52 -15.32 21.72
C MET A 44 11.30 -15.26 20.41
N LYS A 45 12.64 -15.20 20.48
CA LYS A 45 13.49 -15.23 19.28
C LYS A 45 13.31 -16.52 18.48
N ARG A 46 13.34 -17.67 19.15
CA ARG A 46 13.10 -18.96 18.49
C ARG A 46 11.70 -19.05 17.89
N ALA A 47 10.70 -18.42 18.51
CA ALA A 47 9.35 -18.39 17.96
C ALA A 47 9.29 -17.55 16.67
N LEU A 48 9.98 -16.40 16.61
CA LEU A 48 10.12 -15.58 15.39
C LEU A 48 10.82 -16.33 14.26
N GLU A 49 11.92 -17.02 14.57
CA GLU A 49 12.66 -17.84 13.59
C GLU A 49 11.79 -18.97 13.00
N ASP A 50 11.08 -19.73 13.85
CA ASP A 50 10.18 -20.79 13.37
C ASP A 50 8.97 -20.24 12.60
N TRP A 51 8.48 -19.05 12.97
CA TRP A 51 7.44 -18.35 12.22
C TRP A 51 7.89 -17.96 10.81
N GLU A 52 9.08 -17.38 10.67
CA GLU A 52 9.68 -17.03 9.38
C GLU A 52 9.86 -18.28 8.51
N TYR A 53 10.36 -19.36 9.10
CA TYR A 53 10.49 -20.65 8.42
C TYR A 53 9.15 -21.20 7.94
N TYR A 54 8.15 -21.20 8.81
CA TYR A 54 6.81 -21.65 8.47
C TYR A 54 6.23 -20.82 7.31
N GLN A 55 6.23 -19.49 7.43
CA GLN A 55 5.70 -18.59 6.42
C GLN A 55 6.43 -18.74 5.08
N SER A 56 7.77 -18.68 5.09
CA SER A 56 8.58 -18.81 3.87
C SER A 56 8.30 -20.12 3.14
N TYR A 57 8.12 -21.21 3.87
CA TYR A 57 7.81 -22.50 3.28
C TYR A 57 6.39 -22.58 2.70
N ILE A 58 5.40 -22.04 3.41
CA ILE A 58 4.01 -21.95 2.95
C ILE A 58 3.93 -21.15 1.64
N LEU A 59 4.58 -19.99 1.59
CA LEU A 59 4.64 -19.12 0.42
C LEU A 59 5.40 -19.77 -0.74
N SER A 60 6.53 -20.41 -0.46
CA SER A 60 7.32 -21.16 -1.44
C SER A 60 6.49 -22.26 -2.10
N CYS A 61 5.73 -23.03 -1.33
CA CYS A 61 4.83 -24.03 -1.88
C CYS A 61 3.73 -23.42 -2.75
N ALA A 62 3.11 -22.32 -2.31
CA ALA A 62 2.09 -21.64 -3.09
C ALA A 62 2.63 -21.14 -4.45
N SER A 63 3.77 -20.44 -4.44
CA SER A 63 4.44 -19.93 -5.65
C SER A 63 4.83 -21.07 -6.60
N LYS A 64 5.49 -22.12 -6.09
CA LYS A 64 5.89 -23.30 -6.90
C LYS A 64 4.69 -23.96 -7.57
N CYS A 65 3.59 -24.13 -6.84
CA CYS A 65 2.40 -24.78 -7.39
C CYS A 65 1.66 -23.93 -8.43
N ILE A 66 1.65 -22.60 -8.28
CA ILE A 66 1.15 -21.70 -9.33
C ILE A 66 2.00 -21.82 -10.60
N LYS A 67 3.33 -21.76 -10.46
CA LYS A 67 4.25 -21.88 -11.60
C LYS A 67 4.15 -23.23 -12.31
N LYS A 68 3.93 -24.32 -11.55
CA LYS A 68 3.79 -25.67 -12.08
C LYS A 68 2.47 -25.90 -12.82
N LEU A 69 1.42 -25.14 -12.49
CA LEU A 69 0.07 -25.30 -13.02
C LEU A 69 -0.41 -23.97 -13.60
N PRO A 70 0.03 -23.60 -14.83
CA PRO A 70 -0.40 -22.36 -15.47
C PRO A 70 -1.92 -22.32 -15.64
N GLU A 71 -2.48 -21.12 -15.80
CA GLU A 71 -3.93 -20.94 -15.96
C GLU A 71 -4.44 -21.68 -17.22
N PRO A 72 -5.56 -22.43 -17.11
CA PRO A 72 -6.11 -23.15 -18.25
C PRO A 72 -6.59 -22.16 -19.32
N GLN A 73 -6.26 -22.46 -20.58
CA GLN A 73 -6.78 -21.76 -21.74
C GLN A 73 -8.00 -22.51 -22.27
N PHE A 74 -9.00 -21.75 -22.71
CA PHE A 74 -10.25 -22.30 -23.22
C PHE A 74 -10.56 -21.69 -24.58
N ASP A 75 -11.00 -22.51 -25.52
CA ASP A 75 -11.50 -22.03 -26.80
C ASP A 75 -12.72 -21.12 -26.59
N ALA A 76 -12.86 -20.10 -27.43
CA ALA A 76 -13.98 -19.17 -27.36
C ALA A 76 -15.32 -19.91 -27.42
N ASP A 77 -15.42 -20.92 -28.29
CA ASP A 77 -16.64 -21.69 -28.55
C ASP A 77 -16.88 -22.86 -27.58
N ALA A 78 -15.95 -23.14 -26.67
CA ALA A 78 -16.14 -24.23 -25.72
C ALA A 78 -17.32 -23.96 -24.77
N ASP A 79 -18.12 -25.00 -24.53
CA ASP A 79 -19.31 -24.95 -23.66
C ASP A 79 -18.95 -24.33 -22.29
N PRO A 80 -19.68 -23.29 -21.84
CA PRO A 80 -19.44 -22.65 -20.54
C PRO A 80 -19.40 -23.65 -19.37
N LYS A 81 -20.22 -24.71 -19.39
CA LYS A 81 -20.25 -25.73 -18.33
C LYS A 81 -18.95 -26.53 -18.29
N HIS A 82 -18.39 -26.87 -19.45
CA HIS A 82 -17.09 -27.55 -19.54
C HIS A 82 -15.96 -26.64 -19.06
N LYS A 83 -16.00 -25.33 -19.38
CA LYS A 83 -15.03 -24.33 -18.88
C LYS A 83 -15.03 -24.26 -17.35
N VAL A 84 -16.21 -24.24 -16.73
CA VAL A 84 -16.37 -24.23 -15.27
C VAL A 84 -15.78 -25.50 -14.65
N LEU A 85 -16.16 -26.68 -15.15
CA LEU A 85 -15.66 -27.95 -14.60
C LEU A 85 -14.14 -28.09 -14.75
N ALA A 86 -13.57 -27.66 -15.88
CA ALA A 86 -12.13 -27.64 -16.09
C ALA A 86 -11.40 -26.68 -15.14
N ARG A 87 -12.00 -25.52 -14.82
CA ARG A 87 -11.46 -24.62 -13.78
C ARG A 87 -11.47 -25.28 -12.41
N PHE A 88 -12.53 -26.00 -12.02
CA PHE A 88 -12.55 -26.75 -10.76
C PHE A 88 -11.56 -27.91 -10.73
N HIS A 89 -11.35 -28.59 -11.86
CA HIS A 89 -10.29 -29.60 -11.97
C HIS A 89 -8.90 -29.00 -11.75
N HIS A 90 -8.62 -27.85 -12.38
CA HIS A 90 -7.36 -27.11 -12.16
C HIS A 90 -7.18 -26.68 -10.70
N THR A 91 -8.24 -26.17 -10.06
CA THR A 91 -8.24 -25.87 -8.61
C THR A 91 -7.91 -27.12 -7.78
N SER A 92 -8.46 -28.28 -8.14
CA SER A 92 -8.19 -29.56 -7.47
C SER A 92 -6.73 -30.00 -7.64
N GLN A 93 -6.16 -29.85 -8.84
CA GLN A 93 -4.74 -30.11 -9.11
C GLN A 93 -3.85 -29.20 -8.27
N ARG A 94 -4.19 -27.90 -8.18
CA ARG A 94 -3.45 -26.91 -7.38
C ARG A 94 -3.50 -27.25 -5.89
N ALA A 95 -4.67 -27.62 -5.38
CA ALA A 95 -4.84 -28.06 -3.99
C ALA A 95 -4.00 -29.31 -3.68
N LEU A 96 -3.97 -30.30 -4.58
CA LEU A 96 -3.15 -31.50 -4.43
C LEU A 96 -1.65 -31.18 -4.43
N CYS A 97 -1.21 -30.29 -5.33
CA CYS A 97 0.17 -29.81 -5.37
C CYS A 97 0.59 -29.17 -4.04
N ILE A 98 -0.23 -28.24 -3.51
CA ILE A 98 0.05 -27.54 -2.26
C ILE A 98 0.13 -28.53 -1.09
N LYS A 99 -0.84 -29.46 -0.99
CA LYS A 99 -0.84 -30.50 0.06
C LYS A 99 0.41 -31.38 0.02
N ARG A 100 0.87 -31.77 -1.17
CA ARG A 100 2.10 -32.57 -1.34
C ARG A 100 3.34 -31.76 -0.96
N CYS A 101 3.47 -30.55 -1.51
CA CYS A 101 4.60 -29.67 -1.21
C CYS A 101 4.71 -29.37 0.29
N ARG A 102 3.61 -29.01 0.95
CA ARG A 102 3.64 -28.71 2.39
C ARG A 102 4.15 -29.89 3.24
N ARG A 103 3.78 -31.12 2.88
CA ARG A 103 4.23 -32.33 3.58
C ARG A 103 5.71 -32.64 3.45
N GLU A 104 6.40 -32.12 2.44
CA GLU A 104 7.83 -32.40 2.22
C GLU A 104 8.72 -31.81 3.33
N ARG A 105 8.38 -30.61 3.87
CA ARG A 105 9.11 -30.03 5.02
C ARG A 105 8.27 -29.82 6.27
N LEU A 106 6.98 -29.54 6.15
CA LEU A 106 6.05 -29.55 7.28
C LEU A 106 5.51 -30.97 7.42
N SER A 107 6.40 -31.87 7.89
CA SER A 107 6.10 -33.30 8.04
C SER A 107 4.80 -33.54 8.81
N SER A 108 4.25 -34.75 8.73
CA SER A 108 3.06 -35.13 9.51
C SER A 108 3.24 -35.02 11.03
N ARG A 109 4.48 -34.89 11.52
CA ARG A 109 4.78 -34.69 12.94
C ARG A 109 4.58 -33.23 13.37
N ARG A 110 4.62 -32.27 12.44
CA ARG A 110 4.36 -30.87 12.78
C ARG A 110 2.86 -30.66 12.98
N PRO A 111 2.41 -30.20 14.16
CA PRO A 111 1.01 -29.90 14.39
C PRO A 111 0.49 -28.87 13.37
N ALA A 112 -0.76 -29.03 12.95
CA ALA A 112 -1.45 -27.96 12.25
C ALA A 112 -1.60 -26.75 13.17
N ILE A 113 -1.67 -25.54 12.59
CA ILE A 113 -1.94 -24.33 13.36
C ILE A 113 -3.24 -24.51 14.12
N SER A 114 -3.16 -24.37 15.43
CA SER A 114 -4.29 -24.61 16.33
C SER A 114 -5.04 -23.32 16.68
N ARG A 115 -4.35 -22.17 16.69
CA ARG A 115 -4.86 -20.88 17.14
C ARG A 115 -4.58 -19.80 16.11
N ARG A 116 -5.64 -19.30 15.45
CA ARG A 116 -5.50 -18.22 14.45
C ARG A 116 -5.10 -16.90 15.10
N GLU A 117 -5.40 -16.72 16.37
CA GLU A 117 -5.03 -15.54 17.16
C GLU A 117 -3.50 -15.43 17.29
N VAL A 118 -2.81 -16.56 17.44
CA VAL A 118 -1.33 -16.55 17.49
C VAL A 118 -0.76 -16.12 16.14
N VAL A 119 -1.35 -16.56 15.03
CA VAL A 119 -0.94 -16.07 13.71
C VAL A 119 -1.09 -14.54 13.61
N HIS A 120 -2.21 -14.00 14.10
CA HIS A 120 -2.44 -12.56 14.17
C HIS A 120 -1.38 -11.83 14.99
N ASP A 121 -1.06 -12.35 16.19
CA ASP A 121 -0.02 -11.78 17.06
C ASP A 121 1.34 -11.64 16.35
N PHE A 122 1.73 -12.61 15.52
CA PHE A 122 2.98 -12.54 14.75
C PHE A 122 2.91 -11.56 13.57
N ILE A 123 1.74 -11.43 12.92
CA ILE A 123 1.53 -10.43 11.87
C ILE A 123 1.63 -9.01 12.45
N GLU A 124 1.11 -8.81 13.66
CA GLU A 124 1.16 -7.56 14.42
C GLU A 124 2.47 -7.36 15.18
N GLN A 125 3.47 -8.24 14.99
CA GLN A 125 4.78 -8.15 15.65
C GLN A 125 4.72 -8.14 17.19
N LYS A 126 3.67 -8.69 17.81
CA LYS A 126 3.55 -8.76 19.28
C LYS A 126 4.70 -9.47 20.00
N PRO A 127 5.42 -10.47 19.44
CA PRO A 127 6.62 -10.97 20.07
C PRO A 127 7.66 -9.87 20.40
N TYR A 128 7.76 -8.84 19.56
CA TYR A 128 8.64 -7.69 19.84
C TYR A 128 8.17 -6.85 21.02
N ASN A 129 6.85 -6.75 21.24
CA ASN A 129 6.29 -6.09 22.42
C ASN A 129 6.68 -6.80 23.73
N TYR A 130 6.82 -8.12 23.72
CA TYR A 130 7.39 -8.87 24.86
C TYR A 130 8.90 -8.72 24.94
N LEU A 131 9.60 -8.86 23.80
CA LEU A 131 11.05 -8.76 23.73
C LEU A 131 11.58 -7.43 24.28
N GLN A 132 10.93 -6.29 23.99
CA GLN A 132 11.38 -5.00 24.51
C GLN A 132 11.48 -5.00 26.04
N VAL A 133 10.47 -5.55 26.73
CA VAL A 133 10.45 -5.61 28.19
C VAL A 133 11.45 -6.64 28.70
N CYS A 134 11.54 -7.81 28.05
CA CYS A 134 12.48 -8.85 28.46
C CYS A 134 13.94 -8.39 28.32
N TYR A 135 14.31 -7.74 27.22
CA TYR A 135 15.63 -7.14 27.04
C TYR A 135 15.92 -6.04 28.06
N TRP A 136 14.97 -5.13 28.28
CA TRP A 136 15.12 -4.07 29.28
C TRP A 136 15.37 -4.64 30.67
N LYS A 137 14.61 -5.67 31.07
CA LYS A 137 14.76 -6.33 32.38
C LYS A 137 16.02 -7.17 32.51
N ASP A 138 16.56 -7.66 31.40
CA ASP A 138 17.84 -8.38 31.35
C ASP A 138 19.06 -7.43 31.31
N GLY A 139 18.84 -6.13 31.10
CA GLY A 139 19.88 -5.10 31.03
C GLY A 139 20.43 -4.83 29.62
N ASP A 140 19.78 -5.37 28.58
CA ASP A 140 20.13 -5.17 27.17
C ASP A 140 19.32 -4.00 26.58
N PHE A 141 19.78 -2.78 26.86
CA PHE A 141 19.09 -1.55 26.43
C PHE A 141 18.98 -1.42 24.91
N GLU A 142 20.05 -1.73 24.18
CA GLU A 142 20.09 -1.61 22.72
C GLU A 142 18.98 -2.47 22.07
N ASN A 143 18.89 -3.75 22.44
CA ASN A 143 17.85 -4.62 21.87
C ASN A 143 16.46 -4.30 22.40
N ALA A 144 16.34 -3.74 23.61
CA ALA A 144 15.06 -3.26 24.13
C ALA A 144 14.49 -2.12 23.26
N ALA A 145 15.30 -1.09 23.00
CA ALA A 145 14.91 0.05 22.16
C ALA A 145 14.58 -0.38 20.73
N LYS A 146 15.40 -1.25 20.12
CA LYS A 146 15.18 -1.77 18.76
C LYS A 146 13.90 -2.63 18.67
N ALA A 147 13.62 -3.46 19.68
CA ALA A 147 12.38 -4.22 19.74
C ALA A 147 11.14 -3.32 19.92
N ALA A 148 11.24 -2.28 20.75
CA ALA A 148 10.17 -1.31 20.94
C ALA A 148 9.87 -0.56 19.63
N TYR A 149 10.90 -0.09 18.92
CA TYR A 149 10.75 0.56 17.64
C TYR A 149 10.17 -0.37 16.57
N THR A 150 10.63 -1.62 16.50
CA THR A 150 10.07 -2.65 15.59
C THR A 150 8.56 -2.86 15.83
N PHE A 151 8.13 -2.94 17.09
CA PHE A 151 6.71 -3.07 17.42
C PHE A 151 5.90 -1.80 17.08
N LEU A 152 6.45 -0.61 17.32
CA LEU A 152 5.84 0.66 16.99
C LEU A 152 5.63 0.84 15.48
N VAL A 153 6.62 0.48 14.66
CA VAL A 153 6.52 0.57 13.20
C VAL A 153 5.37 -0.29 12.65
N ALA A 154 5.17 -1.48 13.21
CA ALA A 154 4.06 -2.36 12.84
C ALA A 154 2.70 -1.90 13.39
N ASN A 155 2.69 -1.13 14.49
CA ASN A 155 1.48 -0.69 15.19
C ASN A 155 1.51 0.83 15.50
N PRO A 156 1.58 1.69 14.48
CA PRO A 156 1.84 3.13 14.66
C PRO A 156 0.70 3.90 15.36
N THR A 157 -0.48 3.29 15.46
CA THR A 157 -1.64 3.85 16.17
C THR A 157 -1.78 3.34 17.60
N ASP A 158 -0.91 2.42 18.06
CA ASP A 158 -0.94 1.92 19.43
C ASP A 158 -0.31 2.96 20.37
N GLU A 159 -1.12 3.51 21.27
CA GLU A 159 -0.67 4.55 22.20
C GLU A 159 0.36 4.04 23.21
N GLN A 160 0.29 2.76 23.61
CA GLN A 160 1.28 2.19 24.52
C GLN A 160 2.63 1.98 23.83
N ALA A 161 2.63 1.61 22.54
CA ALA A 161 3.86 1.51 21.75
C ALA A 161 4.58 2.86 21.66
N LYS A 162 3.83 3.96 21.46
CA LYS A 162 4.39 5.33 21.46
C LYS A 162 4.99 5.68 22.80
N VAL A 163 4.23 5.48 23.90
CA VAL A 163 4.71 5.75 25.26
C VAL A 163 5.98 4.94 25.59
N ASN A 164 6.04 3.68 25.18
CA ASN A 164 7.23 2.86 25.38
C ASN A 164 8.43 3.40 24.59
N MET A 165 8.23 3.83 23.34
CA MET A 165 9.30 4.41 22.54
C MET A 165 9.79 5.74 23.13
N ASP A 166 8.87 6.62 23.56
CA ASP A 166 9.20 7.88 24.23
C ASP A 166 10.03 7.66 25.50
N PHE A 167 9.73 6.59 26.25
CA PHE A 167 10.53 6.17 27.40
C PHE A 167 11.98 5.87 26.98
N TYR A 168 12.21 4.98 26.01
CA TYR A 168 13.58 4.64 25.59
C TYR A 168 14.31 5.84 24.99
N MET A 169 13.64 6.71 24.23
CA MET A 169 14.23 7.93 23.67
C MET A 169 14.65 8.95 24.74
N GLY A 170 14.07 8.87 25.94
CA GLY A 170 14.41 9.73 27.08
C GLY A 170 15.60 9.26 27.91
N GLU A 171 16.06 8.01 27.73
CA GLU A 171 17.16 7.46 28.51
C GLU A 171 18.54 7.98 28.04
N PRO A 172 19.51 8.19 28.94
CA PRO A 172 20.83 8.72 28.60
C PRO A 172 21.63 7.88 27.58
N GLU A 173 21.37 6.58 27.53
CA GLU A 173 22.02 5.61 26.65
C GLU A 173 21.47 5.64 25.21
N PHE A 174 20.39 6.39 24.97
CA PHE A 174 19.75 6.44 23.65
C PHE A 174 20.58 7.16 22.60
N THR A 175 20.68 6.56 21.42
CA THR A 175 21.30 7.14 20.22
C THR A 175 20.39 6.90 18.99
N GLU A 176 20.49 7.77 17.98
CA GLU A 176 19.62 7.69 16.79
C GLU A 176 19.74 6.37 16.02
N ASP A 177 20.89 5.69 16.07
CA ASP A 177 21.09 4.39 15.42
C ASP A 177 20.32 3.24 16.08
N LEU A 178 19.73 3.47 17.26
CA LEU A 178 18.80 2.53 17.89
C LEU A 178 17.39 2.54 17.26
N ILE A 179 17.09 3.54 16.41
CA ILE A 179 15.89 3.61 15.59
C ILE A 179 16.03 2.63 14.41
N GLU A 180 15.95 1.35 14.73
CA GLU A 180 16.16 0.24 13.79
C GLU A 180 14.98 -0.73 13.86
N ASP A 181 14.23 -0.83 12.75
CA ASP A 181 13.19 -1.84 12.59
C ASP A 181 13.85 -3.15 12.15
N LYS A 182 13.77 -4.17 13.01
CA LYS A 182 14.33 -5.51 12.79
C LYS A 182 13.58 -6.31 11.74
N GLU A 183 12.34 -5.91 11.42
CA GLU A 183 11.49 -6.58 10.43
C GLU A 183 11.43 -5.84 9.08
N ARG A 184 12.18 -4.73 8.95
CA ARG A 184 12.19 -3.85 7.79
C ARG A 184 12.42 -4.61 6.50
N LYS A 185 11.52 -4.43 5.55
CA LYS A 185 11.60 -5.10 4.24
C LYS A 185 12.49 -4.32 3.28
N ASP A 186 13.02 -5.03 2.28
CA ASP A 186 13.99 -4.48 1.35
C ASP A 186 13.42 -3.32 0.53
N TYR A 187 12.16 -3.41 0.08
CA TYR A 187 11.50 -2.35 -0.67
C TYR A 187 11.43 -1.04 0.12
N GLU A 188 11.18 -1.14 1.42
CA GLU A 188 11.07 0.01 2.32
C GLU A 188 12.43 0.68 2.50
N ARG A 189 13.47 -0.13 2.79
CA ARG A 189 14.86 0.36 2.89
C ARG A 189 15.29 1.07 1.62
N MET A 190 14.99 0.50 0.45
CA MET A 190 15.34 1.09 -0.84
C MET A 190 14.52 2.35 -1.13
N PHE A 191 13.23 2.39 -0.76
CA PHE A 191 12.40 3.59 -0.89
C PHE A 191 12.95 4.75 -0.05
N ILE A 192 13.23 4.51 1.23
CA ILE A 192 13.83 5.51 2.14
C ILE A 192 15.17 5.98 1.60
N SER A 193 16.03 5.06 1.16
CA SER A 193 17.34 5.40 0.60
C SER A 193 17.23 6.18 -0.72
N GLY A 194 16.15 6.00 -1.48
CA GLY A 194 15.85 6.75 -2.70
C GLY A 194 15.36 8.16 -2.42
N VAL A 195 14.47 8.32 -1.43
CA VAL A 195 14.00 9.63 -0.96
C VAL A 195 15.15 10.42 -0.33
N GLY A 196 15.98 9.80 0.51
CA GLY A 196 17.17 10.46 1.07
C GLY A 196 18.16 10.91 -0.02
N ALA A 197 18.40 10.08 -1.04
CA ALA A 197 19.24 10.48 -2.18
C ALA A 197 18.63 11.65 -2.99
N TYR A 198 17.30 11.75 -3.09
CA TYR A 198 16.63 12.91 -3.66
C TYR A 198 16.89 14.19 -2.82
N GLU A 199 16.81 14.09 -1.49
CA GLU A 199 17.07 15.22 -0.58
C GLU A 199 18.54 15.67 -0.64
N GLU A 200 19.47 14.72 -0.79
CA GLU A 200 20.91 14.97 -0.98
C GLU A 200 21.27 15.52 -2.38
N GLY A 201 20.33 15.46 -3.33
CA GLY A 201 20.55 15.87 -4.72
C GLY A 201 21.33 14.85 -5.56
N ASP A 202 21.51 13.62 -5.07
CA ASP A 202 22.11 12.51 -5.82
C ASP A 202 21.05 11.83 -6.71
N TRP A 203 20.76 12.46 -7.84
CA TRP A 203 19.72 12.01 -8.75
C TRP A 203 19.95 10.60 -9.33
N PRO A 204 21.17 10.19 -9.72
CA PRO A 204 21.41 8.82 -10.18
C PRO A 204 21.11 7.78 -9.11
N LYS A 205 21.56 8.02 -7.87
CA LYS A 205 21.30 7.12 -6.73
C LYS A 205 19.81 7.10 -6.37
N CYS A 206 19.13 8.25 -6.40
CA CYS A 206 17.68 8.35 -6.23
C CYS A 206 16.94 7.40 -7.19
N ILE A 207 17.23 7.49 -8.50
CA ILE A 207 16.57 6.65 -9.51
C ILE A 207 16.83 5.17 -9.24
N ASN A 208 18.11 4.79 -9.08
CA ASN A 208 18.50 3.39 -8.87
C ASN A 208 17.83 2.78 -7.62
N HIS A 209 17.82 3.54 -6.51
CA HIS A 209 17.19 3.08 -5.28
C HIS A 209 15.67 2.96 -5.42
N LEU A 210 15.00 3.90 -6.08
CA LEU A 210 13.54 3.82 -6.30
C LEU A 210 13.14 2.72 -7.29
N ASP A 211 13.95 2.47 -8.32
CA ASP A 211 13.73 1.33 -9.22
C ASP A 211 13.83 0.00 -8.44
N THR A 212 14.87 -0.14 -7.61
CA THR A 212 15.04 -1.32 -6.75
C THR A 212 13.88 -1.43 -5.74
N ALA A 213 13.43 -0.31 -5.18
CA ALA A 213 12.29 -0.28 -4.27
C ALA A 213 11.01 -0.80 -4.94
N LEU A 214 10.74 -0.37 -6.18
CA LEU A 214 9.60 -0.87 -6.95
C LEU A 214 9.72 -2.37 -7.25
N GLU A 215 10.91 -2.86 -7.64
CA GLU A 215 11.14 -4.28 -7.88
C GLU A 215 10.86 -5.14 -6.64
N GLU A 216 11.43 -4.76 -5.50
CA GLU A 216 11.21 -5.48 -4.24
C GLU A 216 9.78 -5.31 -3.73
N PHE A 217 9.15 -4.15 -3.91
CA PHE A 217 7.76 -3.91 -3.52
C PHE A 217 6.84 -4.94 -4.16
N PHE A 218 6.95 -5.14 -5.47
CA PHE A 218 6.09 -6.09 -6.17
C PHE A 218 6.41 -7.56 -5.82
N ARG A 219 7.64 -7.87 -5.37
CA ARG A 219 7.94 -9.21 -4.83
C ARG A 219 7.26 -9.41 -3.48
N GLU A 220 7.27 -8.40 -2.61
CA GLU A 220 6.54 -8.44 -1.34
C GLU A 220 5.02 -8.41 -1.54
N GLU A 221 4.53 -7.72 -2.56
CA GLU A 221 3.11 -7.72 -2.95
C GLU A 221 2.65 -9.12 -3.38
N GLU A 222 3.46 -9.82 -4.21
CA GLU A 222 3.18 -11.20 -4.59
C GLU A 222 3.12 -12.10 -3.35
N LYS A 223 4.11 -11.99 -2.44
CA LYS A 223 4.14 -12.74 -1.17
C LYS A 223 2.91 -12.44 -0.31
N CYS A 224 2.53 -11.17 -0.19
CA CYS A 224 1.34 -10.75 0.54
C CYS A 224 0.08 -11.42 -0.02
N ARG A 225 -0.13 -11.38 -1.34
CA ARG A 225 -1.30 -12.01 -1.98
C ARG A 225 -1.28 -13.53 -1.87
N LEU A 226 -0.12 -14.17 -1.90
CA LEU A 226 0.01 -15.60 -1.65
C LEU A 226 -0.39 -15.96 -0.21
N SER A 227 -0.03 -15.12 0.77
CA SER A 227 -0.36 -15.33 2.19
C SER A 227 -1.87 -15.24 2.47
N CYS A 228 -2.64 -14.54 1.63
CA CYS A 228 -4.09 -14.40 1.77
C CYS A 228 -4.87 -15.70 1.53
N ARG A 229 -4.30 -16.64 0.75
CA ARG A 229 -5.00 -17.86 0.31
C ARG A 229 -5.28 -18.87 1.43
N ASP A 230 -4.55 -18.77 2.54
CA ASP A 230 -4.75 -19.62 3.73
C ASP A 230 -5.55 -18.90 4.83
N ARG A 231 -6.05 -17.68 4.56
CA ARG A 231 -6.68 -16.79 5.54
C ARG A 231 -8.13 -16.50 5.21
N VAL A 232 -8.85 -17.54 4.79
CA VAL A 232 -10.30 -17.45 4.57
C VAL A 232 -10.98 -17.17 5.90
N ASP A 233 -11.74 -16.08 5.92
CA ASP A 233 -12.70 -15.76 6.96
C ASP A 233 -13.95 -16.63 6.78
N TRP A 234 -14.32 -17.34 7.83
CA TRP A 234 -15.47 -18.24 7.87
C TRP A 234 -16.63 -17.64 8.66
N THR A 235 -16.47 -16.42 9.18
CA THR A 235 -17.55 -15.74 9.89
C THR A 235 -18.73 -15.52 8.96
N GLY A 236 -19.95 -15.78 9.47
CA GLY A 236 -21.18 -15.61 8.69
C GLY A 236 -21.52 -16.73 7.71
N ILE A 237 -20.72 -17.82 7.63
CA ILE A 237 -21.06 -19.01 6.83
C ILE A 237 -21.79 -20.03 7.73
N GLY A 238 -23.07 -20.27 7.45
CA GLY A 238 -23.93 -21.25 8.12
C GLY A 238 -23.82 -22.66 7.54
N SER A 239 -24.28 -23.65 8.30
CA SER A 239 -24.37 -25.04 7.82
C SER A 239 -25.38 -25.26 6.70
N ASP A 240 -26.36 -24.35 6.62
CA ASP A 240 -27.52 -24.45 5.72
C ASP A 240 -27.37 -23.51 4.50
N ASP A 241 -26.22 -22.83 4.38
CA ASP A 241 -25.94 -21.92 3.28
C ASP A 241 -25.78 -22.68 1.96
N ASP A 242 -26.32 -22.10 0.89
CA ASP A 242 -26.11 -22.62 -0.46
C ASP A 242 -24.62 -22.60 -0.85
N VAL A 243 -24.21 -23.53 -1.71
CA VAL A 243 -22.82 -23.67 -2.14
C VAL A 243 -22.26 -22.39 -2.77
N ASP A 244 -23.08 -21.62 -3.48
CA ASP A 244 -22.66 -20.36 -4.09
C ASP A 244 -22.41 -19.26 -3.05
N VAL A 245 -23.17 -19.26 -1.93
CA VAL A 245 -22.94 -18.36 -0.79
C VAL A 245 -21.59 -18.67 -0.15
N VAL A 246 -21.32 -19.96 0.09
CA VAL A 246 -20.05 -20.43 0.67
C VAL A 246 -18.87 -20.08 -0.24
N ILE A 247 -18.96 -20.40 -1.54
CA ILE A 247 -17.91 -20.11 -2.53
C ILE A 247 -17.64 -18.61 -2.60
N ASN A 248 -18.69 -17.78 -2.66
CA ASN A 248 -18.54 -16.33 -2.69
C ASN A 248 -17.84 -15.80 -1.44
N ALA A 249 -18.22 -16.25 -0.24
CA ALA A 249 -17.59 -15.81 1.00
C ALA A 249 -16.07 -16.14 1.03
N MET A 250 -15.68 -17.34 0.60
CA MET A 250 -14.25 -17.71 0.51
C MET A 250 -13.47 -16.86 -0.50
N HIS A 251 -14.05 -16.65 -1.69
CA HIS A 251 -13.43 -15.86 -2.74
C HIS A 251 -13.31 -14.39 -2.34
N ARG A 252 -14.40 -13.82 -1.82
CA ARG A 252 -14.43 -12.47 -1.29
C ARG A 252 -13.35 -12.26 -0.26
N SER A 253 -13.29 -13.09 0.79
CA SER A 253 -12.27 -12.98 1.83
C SER A 253 -10.83 -12.97 1.27
N THR A 254 -10.56 -13.84 0.28
CA THR A 254 -9.24 -13.90 -0.37
C THR A 254 -8.95 -12.65 -1.21
N VAL A 255 -9.93 -12.13 -1.97
CA VAL A 255 -9.80 -10.93 -2.80
C VAL A 255 -9.66 -9.68 -1.93
N GLU A 256 -10.43 -9.57 -0.86
CA GLU A 256 -10.42 -8.45 0.10
C GLU A 256 -9.05 -8.36 0.79
N CYS A 257 -8.50 -9.51 1.22
CA CYS A 257 -7.14 -9.59 1.73
C CYS A 257 -6.09 -9.19 0.68
N GLY A 258 -6.21 -9.69 -0.55
CA GLY A 258 -5.27 -9.39 -1.64
C GLY A 258 -5.29 -7.92 -2.07
N HIS A 259 -6.49 -7.34 -2.20
CA HIS A 259 -6.69 -5.94 -2.55
C HIS A 259 -6.06 -4.99 -1.52
N SER A 260 -6.09 -5.41 -0.24
CA SER A 260 -5.49 -4.69 0.89
C SER A 260 -3.96 -4.73 0.92
N CYS A 261 -3.29 -5.57 0.12
CA CYS A 261 -1.83 -5.70 0.15
C CYS A 261 -1.10 -4.39 -0.17
N LEU A 262 -1.57 -3.61 -1.15
CA LEU A 262 -1.00 -2.29 -1.44
C LEU A 262 -1.06 -1.38 -0.21
N ALA A 263 -2.22 -1.28 0.44
CA ALA A 263 -2.38 -0.42 1.62
C ALA A 263 -1.48 -0.90 2.78
N ARG A 264 -1.36 -2.21 3.00
CA ARG A 264 -0.46 -2.77 4.03
C ARG A 264 1.01 -2.49 3.75
N LEU A 265 1.43 -2.60 2.48
CA LEU A 265 2.80 -2.34 2.05
C LEU A 265 3.09 -0.84 1.83
N SER A 266 2.12 0.04 2.02
CA SER A 266 2.29 1.49 1.92
C SER A 266 2.66 2.16 3.25
N TRP A 267 2.86 1.38 4.31
CA TRP A 267 3.41 1.88 5.57
C TRP A 267 4.94 1.78 5.50
N VAL A 268 5.61 2.91 5.70
CA VAL A 268 7.07 3.03 5.69
C VAL A 268 7.48 3.79 6.95
N ASN A 269 8.32 3.20 7.80
CA ASN A 269 8.69 3.73 9.12
C ASN A 269 7.47 4.12 9.99
N GLY A 270 6.37 3.36 9.93
CA GLY A 270 5.15 3.68 10.67
C GLY A 270 4.32 4.83 10.11
N HIS A 271 4.70 5.40 8.95
CA HIS A 271 3.93 6.43 8.26
C HIS A 271 3.23 5.86 7.02
N PHE A 272 1.95 6.20 6.84
CA PHE A 272 1.18 5.77 5.68
C PHE A 272 1.40 6.70 4.48
N PHE A 273 1.94 6.16 3.39
CA PHE A 273 2.23 6.91 2.15
C PHE A 273 1.09 6.86 1.11
N GLY A 274 -0.09 6.33 1.46
CA GLY A 274 -1.19 6.19 0.50
C GLY A 274 -0.92 5.09 -0.51
N ASN A 275 -0.67 5.45 -1.76
CA ASN A 275 -0.26 4.51 -2.81
C ASN A 275 1.26 4.58 -2.97
N LEU A 276 2.01 3.70 -2.29
CA LEU A 276 3.47 3.76 -2.28
C LEU A 276 4.10 3.62 -3.66
N VAL A 277 3.50 2.82 -4.56
CA VAL A 277 3.95 2.69 -5.94
C VAL A 277 3.82 4.02 -6.68
N ALA A 278 2.69 4.71 -6.53
CA ALA A 278 2.52 6.05 -7.09
C ALA A 278 3.55 7.03 -6.50
N GLN A 279 3.77 6.98 -5.18
CA GLN A 279 4.75 7.87 -4.52
C GLN A 279 6.19 7.61 -4.99
N ALA A 280 6.58 6.36 -5.23
CA ALA A 280 7.87 6.04 -5.83
C ALA A 280 8.01 6.69 -7.21
N TYR A 281 7.00 6.57 -8.08
CA TYR A 281 6.99 7.23 -9.38
C TYR A 281 6.98 8.77 -9.28
N ARG A 282 6.39 9.34 -8.23
CA ARG A 282 6.43 10.79 -7.97
C ARG A 282 7.86 11.27 -7.73
N TYR A 283 8.64 10.56 -6.91
CA TYR A 283 10.06 10.88 -6.68
C TYR A 283 10.92 10.58 -7.92
N GLN A 284 10.69 9.46 -8.60
CA GLN A 284 11.40 9.14 -9.84
C GLN A 284 11.20 10.23 -10.90
N HIS A 285 9.97 10.71 -11.07
CA HIS A 285 9.67 11.85 -11.93
C HIS A 285 10.58 13.05 -11.62
N LEU A 286 10.71 13.43 -10.34
CA LEU A 286 11.54 14.56 -9.92
C LEU A 286 13.03 14.30 -10.22
N CYS A 287 13.53 13.10 -9.93
CA CYS A 287 14.92 12.74 -10.18
C CYS A 287 15.25 12.66 -11.68
N TYR A 288 14.34 12.13 -12.51
CA TYR A 288 14.48 12.14 -13.97
C TYR A 288 14.46 13.57 -14.53
N PHE A 289 13.56 14.42 -14.04
CA PHE A 289 13.49 15.82 -14.45
C PHE A 289 14.80 16.57 -14.16
N LYS A 290 15.37 16.37 -12.96
CA LYS A 290 16.66 16.98 -12.57
C LYS A 290 17.85 16.50 -13.41
N GLN A 291 17.77 15.32 -14.02
CA GLN A 291 18.75 14.81 -14.97
C GLN A 291 18.45 15.17 -16.44
N MET A 292 17.46 16.03 -16.69
CA MET A 292 17.01 16.39 -18.05
C MET A 292 16.52 15.18 -18.86
N ARG A 293 16.07 14.10 -18.19
CA ARG A 293 15.51 12.89 -18.80
C ARG A 293 14.00 13.03 -19.00
N GLY A 294 13.60 13.97 -19.86
CA GLY A 294 12.19 14.37 -20.03
C GLY A 294 11.22 13.25 -20.40
N GLN A 295 11.63 12.30 -21.26
CA GLN A 295 10.79 11.15 -21.63
C GLN A 295 10.54 10.21 -20.43
N ASP A 296 11.56 9.98 -19.60
CA ASP A 296 11.43 9.13 -18.42
C ASP A 296 10.61 9.83 -17.33
N ALA A 297 10.79 11.14 -17.18
CA ALA A 297 9.98 11.96 -16.29
C ALA A 297 8.49 11.93 -16.70
N ALA A 298 8.19 12.09 -17.99
CA ALA A 298 6.82 12.01 -18.51
C ALA A 298 6.21 10.60 -18.33
N ARG A 299 6.99 9.54 -18.53
CA ARG A 299 6.56 8.16 -18.26
C ARG A 299 6.23 7.93 -16.79
N ALA A 300 7.09 8.42 -15.88
CA ALA A 300 6.87 8.32 -14.45
C ALA A 300 5.59 9.06 -14.01
N VAL A 301 5.29 10.23 -14.61
CA VAL A 301 4.00 10.92 -14.41
C VAL A 301 2.83 10.04 -14.85
N SER A 302 2.91 9.41 -16.02
CA SER A 302 1.84 8.51 -16.48
C SER A 302 1.66 7.27 -15.59
N ASN A 303 2.76 6.67 -15.11
CA ASN A 303 2.69 5.56 -14.15
C ASN A 303 2.02 5.98 -12.84
N HIS A 304 2.35 7.18 -12.33
CA HIS A 304 1.69 7.72 -11.14
C HIS A 304 0.20 7.94 -11.38
N LEU A 305 -0.18 8.59 -12.49
CA LEU A 305 -1.57 8.96 -12.77
C LEU A 305 -2.52 7.76 -12.93
N LEU A 306 -2.01 6.58 -13.32
CA LEU A 306 -2.79 5.33 -13.33
C LEU A 306 -3.21 4.87 -11.92
N LEU A 307 -2.42 5.24 -10.91
CA LEU A 307 -2.50 4.72 -9.56
C LEU A 307 -3.02 5.76 -8.56
N ASP A 308 -2.76 7.03 -8.84
CA ASP A 308 -3.25 8.20 -8.12
C ASP A 308 -3.35 9.39 -9.09
N ALA A 309 -4.57 9.84 -9.37
CA ALA A 309 -4.83 10.95 -10.29
C ALA A 309 -4.65 12.33 -9.63
N SER A 310 -3.48 12.55 -9.02
CA SER A 310 -3.17 13.76 -8.24
C SER A 310 -3.12 15.03 -9.09
N PRO A 311 -3.65 16.18 -8.59
CA PRO A 311 -3.64 17.44 -9.33
C PRO A 311 -2.25 17.89 -9.76
N ASP A 312 -1.23 17.71 -8.92
CA ASP A 312 0.14 18.13 -9.24
C ASP A 312 0.77 17.25 -10.34
N MET A 313 0.49 15.95 -10.39
CA MET A 313 0.95 15.10 -11.50
C MET A 313 0.18 15.37 -12.79
N ARG A 314 -1.11 15.69 -12.72
CA ARG A 314 -1.86 16.17 -13.90
C ARG A 314 -1.26 17.50 -14.39
N TRP A 315 -0.94 18.43 -13.49
CA TRP A 315 -0.23 19.65 -13.87
C TRP A 315 1.10 19.36 -14.55
N ASN A 316 1.91 18.44 -14.02
CA ASN A 316 3.17 18.04 -14.66
C ASN A 316 2.96 17.49 -16.07
N LYS A 317 1.94 16.64 -16.28
CA LYS A 317 1.59 16.15 -17.62
C LYS A 317 1.20 17.30 -18.57
N ALA A 318 0.35 18.22 -18.11
CA ALA A 318 -0.02 19.41 -18.86
C ALA A 318 1.20 20.26 -19.22
N HIS A 319 2.10 20.48 -18.25
CA HIS A 319 3.33 21.21 -18.45
C HIS A 319 4.26 20.53 -19.47
N TYR A 320 4.47 19.22 -19.36
CA TYR A 320 5.28 18.49 -20.32
C TYR A 320 4.71 18.48 -21.73
N ARG A 321 3.38 18.50 -21.91
CA ARG A 321 2.76 18.67 -23.24
C ARG A 321 3.12 20.02 -23.88
N THR A 322 3.38 21.06 -23.10
CA THR A 322 3.88 22.34 -23.62
C THR A 322 5.35 22.29 -24.01
N LEU A 323 6.17 21.52 -23.28
CA LEU A 323 7.60 21.35 -23.58
C LEU A 323 7.84 20.40 -24.75
N TYR A 324 6.97 19.41 -24.91
CA TYR A 324 7.05 18.35 -25.92
C TYR A 324 5.75 18.28 -26.74
N PRO A 325 5.45 19.32 -27.55
CA PRO A 325 4.21 19.36 -28.34
C PRO A 325 4.16 18.20 -29.34
N ASN A 326 2.99 17.59 -29.51
CA ASN A 326 2.74 16.44 -30.40
C ASN A 326 3.55 15.18 -30.06
N ARG A 327 3.99 15.02 -28.81
CA ARG A 327 4.76 13.85 -28.34
C ARG A 327 3.95 12.99 -27.37
N GLU A 328 2.69 12.70 -27.66
CA GLU A 328 1.81 11.96 -26.72
C GLU A 328 2.35 10.56 -26.38
N GLU A 329 3.17 9.96 -27.27
CA GLU A 329 3.75 8.64 -27.07
C GLU A 329 4.72 8.54 -25.88
N ILE A 330 5.23 9.67 -25.36
CA ILE A 330 6.10 9.68 -24.18
C ILE A 330 5.30 9.51 -22.87
N PHE A 331 3.99 9.75 -22.91
CA PHE A 331 3.08 9.58 -21.78
C PHE A 331 2.50 8.17 -21.70
N LYS A 332 3.21 7.17 -22.21
CA LYS A 332 2.79 5.77 -22.15
C LYS A 332 3.33 5.12 -20.87
N PRO A 333 2.45 4.68 -19.94
CA PRO A 333 2.88 3.97 -18.74
C PRO A 333 3.46 2.60 -19.06
N GLU A 334 4.20 2.05 -18.11
CA GLU A 334 4.75 0.70 -18.18
C GLU A 334 3.64 -0.35 -18.12
N MET A 335 3.74 -1.39 -18.96
CA MET A 335 2.72 -2.44 -19.05
C MET A 335 2.48 -3.15 -17.71
N ARG A 336 3.54 -3.34 -16.90
CA ARG A 336 3.44 -3.92 -15.56
C ARG A 336 2.51 -3.09 -14.66
N ILE A 337 2.58 -1.76 -14.75
CA ILE A 337 1.75 -0.85 -13.95
C ILE A 337 0.32 -0.83 -14.47
N VAL A 338 0.13 -0.87 -15.79
CA VAL A 338 -1.20 -1.05 -16.39
C VAL A 338 -1.86 -2.34 -15.90
N GLU A 339 -1.12 -3.45 -15.88
CA GLU A 339 -1.62 -4.74 -15.36
C GLU A 339 -1.95 -4.70 -13.88
N PHE A 340 -1.09 -4.07 -13.08
CA PHE A 340 -1.32 -3.89 -11.66
C PHE A 340 -2.58 -3.04 -11.40
N ALA A 341 -2.72 -1.88 -12.05
CA ALA A 341 -3.89 -1.01 -11.93
C ALA A 341 -5.17 -1.71 -12.41
N CYS A 342 -5.09 -2.46 -13.52
CA CYS A 342 -6.20 -3.21 -14.08
C CYS A 342 -6.70 -4.29 -13.11
N ASN A 343 -5.80 -5.12 -12.57
CA ASN A 343 -6.16 -6.13 -11.57
C ASN A 343 -6.84 -5.50 -10.35
N ARG A 344 -6.30 -4.40 -9.83
CA ARG A 344 -6.88 -3.69 -8.69
C ARG A 344 -8.26 -3.12 -8.99
N LEU A 345 -8.49 -2.58 -10.19
CA LEU A 345 -9.80 -2.09 -10.62
C LEU A 345 -10.84 -3.21 -10.61
N TYR A 346 -10.52 -4.38 -11.16
CA TYR A 346 -11.42 -5.53 -11.15
C TYR A 346 -11.70 -6.04 -9.73
N GLU A 347 -10.68 -6.13 -8.88
CA GLU A 347 -10.83 -6.50 -7.47
C GLU A 347 -11.75 -5.50 -6.74
N GLN A 348 -11.54 -4.19 -6.93
CA GLN A 348 -12.36 -3.15 -6.32
C GLN A 348 -13.82 -3.22 -6.76
N ARG A 349 -14.07 -3.42 -8.07
CA ARG A 349 -15.44 -3.56 -8.61
C ARG A 349 -16.16 -4.77 -8.03
N TYR A 350 -15.46 -5.91 -7.94
CA TYR A 350 -16.00 -7.12 -7.33
C TYR A 350 -16.30 -6.93 -5.83
N LEU A 351 -15.36 -6.35 -5.06
CA LEU A 351 -15.55 -6.10 -3.63
C LEU A 351 -16.69 -5.12 -3.36
N LYS A 352 -16.79 -4.03 -4.14
CA LYS A 352 -17.89 -3.06 -4.00
C LYS A 352 -19.25 -3.73 -4.17
N PHE A 353 -19.40 -4.62 -5.15
CA PHE A 353 -20.63 -5.38 -5.33
C PHE A 353 -20.90 -6.30 -4.13
N ALA A 354 -19.91 -7.10 -3.74
CA ALA A 354 -20.03 -8.03 -2.63
C ALA A 354 -20.33 -7.33 -1.29
N GLU A 355 -19.74 -6.16 -1.02
CA GLU A 355 -19.94 -5.36 0.19
C GLU A 355 -21.33 -4.74 0.25
N GLN A 356 -21.70 -3.99 -0.80
CA GLN A 356 -22.90 -3.16 -0.76
C GLN A 356 -24.19 -3.98 -0.82
N LYS A 357 -24.16 -5.15 -1.46
CA LYS A 357 -25.36 -5.95 -1.73
C LYS A 357 -25.57 -7.12 -0.77
N SER A 358 -24.50 -7.59 -0.10
CA SER A 358 -24.60 -8.69 0.86
C SER A 358 -24.71 -8.25 2.32
N GLN A 359 -24.63 -6.94 2.62
CA GLN A 359 -24.81 -6.43 3.98
C GLN A 359 -26.28 -6.35 4.38
N LEU A 360 -26.64 -6.93 5.51
CA LEU A 360 -27.93 -6.74 6.16
C LEU A 360 -27.97 -5.36 6.83
N ILE A 361 -28.86 -4.49 6.39
CA ILE A 361 -29.13 -3.19 7.03
C ILE A 361 -30.43 -3.34 7.81
N ASN A 362 -30.35 -3.24 9.14
CA ASN A 362 -31.50 -3.47 10.05
C ASN A 362 -32.17 -4.84 9.85
N GLY A 363 -31.37 -5.88 9.57
CA GLY A 363 -31.87 -7.25 9.36
C GLY A 363 -32.56 -7.47 8.01
N MET A 364 -32.49 -6.51 7.09
CA MET A 364 -33.00 -6.65 5.72
C MET A 364 -31.90 -6.46 4.70
N TYR A 365 -31.99 -7.18 3.59
CA TYR A 365 -31.14 -6.92 2.44
C TYR A 365 -31.54 -5.60 1.75
N PRO A 366 -30.61 -4.93 1.06
CA PRO A 366 -30.94 -3.82 0.18
C PRO A 366 -32.00 -4.23 -0.85
N THR A 367 -32.88 -3.30 -1.23
CA THR A 367 -33.89 -3.57 -2.27
C THR A 367 -33.21 -3.99 -3.57
N GLU A 368 -33.72 -5.08 -4.14
CA GLU A 368 -33.29 -5.62 -5.43
C GLU A 368 -33.38 -4.54 -6.51
N ALA A 369 -32.32 -4.41 -7.31
CA ALA A 369 -32.21 -3.45 -8.40
C ALA A 369 -31.77 -4.17 -9.68
N LYS A 370 -32.06 -3.58 -10.84
CA LYS A 370 -31.69 -4.18 -12.14
C LYS A 370 -30.17 -4.36 -12.27
N GLU A 371 -29.42 -3.46 -11.64
CA GLU A 371 -27.96 -3.45 -11.60
C GLU A 371 -27.39 -4.67 -10.86
N ASP A 372 -28.18 -5.36 -10.02
CA ASP A 372 -27.73 -6.55 -9.27
C ASP A 372 -27.44 -7.75 -10.19
N TYR A 373 -27.97 -7.71 -11.42
CA TYR A 373 -27.83 -8.73 -12.45
C TYR A 373 -26.91 -8.32 -13.59
N ALA A 374 -26.30 -7.13 -13.50
CA ALA A 374 -25.37 -6.67 -14.51
C ALA A 374 -24.06 -7.47 -14.48
N PRO A 375 -23.45 -7.77 -15.63
CA PRO A 375 -22.11 -8.37 -15.64
C PRO A 375 -21.10 -7.40 -15.03
N LEU A 376 -20.01 -7.95 -14.47
CA LEU A 376 -18.89 -7.14 -14.01
C LEU A 376 -18.35 -6.32 -15.19
N GLU A 377 -18.36 -5.00 -15.04
CA GLU A 377 -17.90 -4.09 -16.08
C GLU A 377 -16.43 -4.38 -16.42
N THR A 378 -16.15 -4.61 -17.71
CA THR A 378 -14.80 -4.83 -18.21
C THR A 378 -14.23 -3.53 -18.78
N VAL A 379 -12.93 -3.33 -18.55
CA VAL A 379 -12.15 -2.20 -19.09
C VAL A 379 -10.96 -2.80 -19.83
N SER A 380 -10.73 -2.34 -21.07
CA SER A 380 -9.56 -2.75 -21.82
C SER A 380 -8.30 -2.06 -21.27
N LYS A 381 -7.13 -2.68 -21.46
CA LYS A 381 -5.87 -2.05 -21.06
C LYS A 381 -5.65 -0.70 -21.77
N ASP A 382 -6.09 -0.59 -23.02
CA ASP A 382 -5.96 0.63 -23.80
C ASP A 382 -6.88 1.74 -23.26
N ASP A 383 -8.11 1.42 -22.86
CA ASP A 383 -9.01 2.39 -22.21
C ASP A 383 -8.47 2.84 -20.86
N LEU A 384 -7.83 1.94 -20.09
CA LEU A 384 -7.21 2.28 -18.80
C LEU A 384 -6.01 3.23 -18.97
N ILE A 385 -5.26 3.08 -20.06
CA ILE A 385 -4.13 3.97 -20.40
C ILE A 385 -4.63 5.36 -20.83
N GLN A 386 -5.84 5.46 -21.39
CA GLN A 386 -6.40 6.72 -21.82
C GLN A 386 -6.77 7.60 -20.61
N ASP A 387 -5.99 8.66 -20.45
CA ASP A 387 -6.26 9.71 -19.48
C ASP A 387 -7.36 10.64 -20.01
N ALA A 388 -8.60 10.37 -19.59
CA ALA A 388 -9.78 11.12 -19.99
C ALA A 388 -9.92 12.50 -19.30
N PHE A 389 -8.94 12.93 -18.50
CA PHE A 389 -9.01 14.24 -17.85
C PHE A 389 -9.00 15.39 -18.89
N PRO A 390 -9.95 16.34 -18.83
CA PRO A 390 -10.07 17.40 -19.84
C PRO A 390 -9.08 18.54 -19.57
N TYR A 391 -7.80 18.32 -19.87
CA TYR A 391 -6.71 19.28 -19.63
C TYR A 391 -6.96 20.67 -20.23
N ASP A 392 -7.56 20.73 -21.41
CA ASP A 392 -7.82 21.98 -22.13
C ASP A 392 -8.90 22.85 -21.44
N GLU A 393 -9.80 22.22 -20.67
CA GLU A 393 -10.86 22.93 -19.96
C GLU A 393 -10.33 23.69 -18.74
N VAL A 394 -9.17 23.30 -18.17
CA VAL A 394 -8.61 23.93 -16.97
C VAL A 394 -8.37 25.43 -17.18
N ALA A 395 -7.86 25.82 -18.35
CA ALA A 395 -7.62 27.22 -18.71
C ALA A 395 -8.91 28.06 -18.88
N SER A 396 -10.08 27.42 -18.88
CA SER A 396 -11.40 28.05 -19.00
C SER A 396 -12.24 27.97 -17.72
N THR A 397 -11.65 27.52 -16.60
CA THR A 397 -12.37 27.29 -15.34
C THR A 397 -13.14 28.53 -14.87
N PHE A 398 -12.51 29.71 -14.94
CA PHE A 398 -13.05 30.99 -14.51
C PHE A 398 -13.31 31.91 -15.69
N SER A 399 -14.36 32.73 -15.57
CA SER A 399 -14.56 33.87 -16.48
C SER A 399 -13.62 35.01 -16.09
N ALA A 400 -13.33 35.91 -17.03
CA ALA A 400 -12.56 37.13 -16.74
C ALA A 400 -13.19 37.97 -15.62
N GLY A 401 -14.54 38.03 -15.57
CA GLY A 401 -15.27 38.71 -14.49
C GLY A 401 -15.06 38.07 -13.13
N LEU A 402 -15.06 36.73 -13.06
CA LEU A 402 -14.80 36.01 -11.82
C LEU A 402 -13.35 36.19 -11.37
N CYS A 403 -12.36 36.07 -12.26
CA CYS A 403 -10.95 36.33 -11.91
C CYS A 403 -10.75 37.74 -11.35
N LYS A 404 -11.35 38.76 -11.99
CA LYS A 404 -11.30 40.14 -11.49
C LYS A 404 -11.88 40.27 -10.08
N ALA A 405 -13.01 39.63 -9.80
CA ALA A 405 -13.62 39.63 -8.47
C ALA A 405 -12.73 38.92 -7.44
N LEU A 406 -12.20 37.74 -7.77
CA LEU A 406 -11.27 36.99 -6.92
C LEU A 406 -9.98 37.77 -6.64
N ARG A 407 -9.47 38.52 -7.62
CA ARG A 407 -8.29 39.37 -7.47
C ARG A 407 -8.53 40.54 -6.53
N GLN A 408 -9.70 41.19 -6.62
CA GLN A 408 -10.10 42.23 -5.67
C GLN A 408 -10.17 41.69 -4.24
N ILE A 409 -10.73 40.49 -4.06
CA ILE A 409 -10.78 39.79 -2.77
C ILE A 409 -9.37 39.50 -2.24
N ALA A 410 -8.48 39.01 -3.10
CA ALA A 410 -7.10 38.69 -2.73
C ALA A 410 -6.30 39.94 -2.29
N LEU A 411 -6.59 41.10 -2.88
CA LEU A 411 -6.02 42.40 -2.52
C LEU A 411 -6.72 43.07 -1.33
N GLN A 412 -7.61 42.36 -0.63
CA GLN A 412 -8.38 42.85 0.51
C GLN A 412 -9.24 44.09 0.20
N ILE A 413 -9.66 44.25 -1.05
CA ILE A 413 -10.57 45.31 -1.46
C ILE A 413 -12.00 44.90 -1.04
N PRO A 414 -12.75 45.75 -0.29
CA PRO A 414 -14.10 45.42 0.14
C PRO A 414 -15.02 45.03 -1.03
N SER A 415 -15.65 43.86 -0.94
CA SER A 415 -16.55 43.35 -1.97
C SER A 415 -17.80 42.74 -1.36
N ALA A 416 -18.97 43.26 -1.72
CA ALA A 416 -20.27 42.71 -1.30
C ALA A 416 -20.52 41.28 -1.81
N HIS A 417 -19.74 40.83 -2.81
CA HIS A 417 -19.92 39.55 -3.48
C HIS A 417 -18.85 38.52 -3.13
N GLU A 418 -18.02 38.76 -2.08
CA GLU A 418 -16.90 37.88 -1.73
C GLU A 418 -17.33 36.42 -1.54
N LYS A 419 -18.37 36.20 -0.71
CA LYS A 419 -18.86 34.85 -0.42
C LYS A 419 -19.39 34.15 -1.67
N GLN A 420 -20.09 34.89 -2.53
CA GLN A 420 -20.63 34.37 -3.80
C GLN A 420 -19.50 34.01 -4.77
N ALA A 421 -18.50 34.89 -4.94
CA ALA A 421 -17.38 34.67 -5.83
C ALA A 421 -16.53 33.47 -5.39
N LYS A 422 -16.24 33.34 -4.08
CA LYS A 422 -15.52 32.18 -3.52
C LYS A 422 -16.29 30.87 -3.74
N SER A 423 -17.61 30.88 -3.49
CA SER A 423 -18.47 29.71 -3.69
C SER A 423 -18.58 29.32 -5.17
N GLU A 424 -18.72 30.29 -6.08
CA GLU A 424 -18.72 30.02 -7.52
C GLU A 424 -17.38 29.45 -7.98
N ALA A 425 -16.26 30.02 -7.51
CA ALA A 425 -14.93 29.55 -7.86
C ALA A 425 -14.67 28.12 -7.38
N GLU A 426 -15.02 27.79 -6.13
CA GLU A 426 -14.92 26.42 -5.60
C GLU A 426 -15.77 25.45 -6.43
N SER A 427 -17.03 25.79 -6.71
CA SER A 427 -17.90 24.94 -7.53
C SER A 427 -17.35 24.72 -8.94
N ARG A 428 -16.74 25.75 -9.55
CA ARG A 428 -16.11 25.63 -10.86
C ARG A 428 -14.90 24.72 -10.85
N VAL A 429 -14.04 24.80 -9.82
CA VAL A 429 -12.90 23.90 -9.62
C VAL A 429 -13.38 22.47 -9.40
N GLN A 430 -14.44 22.27 -8.60
CA GLN A 430 -15.02 20.95 -8.31
C GLN A 430 -15.57 20.22 -9.53
N ARG A 431 -15.90 20.92 -10.62
CA ARG A 431 -16.28 20.26 -11.89
C ARG A 431 -15.15 19.46 -12.52
N LEU A 432 -13.90 19.88 -12.29
CA LEU A 432 -12.69 19.20 -12.78
C LEU A 432 -12.04 18.36 -11.68
N PHE A 433 -12.14 18.81 -10.42
CA PHE A 433 -11.51 18.22 -9.24
C PHE A 433 -12.55 18.00 -8.14
N PRO A 434 -13.36 16.93 -8.20
CA PRO A 434 -14.59 16.79 -7.40
C PRO A 434 -14.42 16.88 -5.89
N PHE A 435 -13.23 16.57 -5.37
CA PHE A 435 -12.94 16.58 -3.94
C PHE A 435 -12.26 17.88 -3.48
N ALA A 436 -11.90 18.77 -4.40
CA ALA A 436 -11.19 19.99 -4.08
C ALA A 436 -12.05 20.96 -3.25
N LYS A 437 -11.45 21.50 -2.20
CA LYS A 437 -12.04 22.56 -1.35
C LYS A 437 -11.18 23.80 -1.41
N LEU A 438 -11.82 24.97 -1.46
CA LEU A 438 -11.11 26.24 -1.49
C LEU A 438 -10.34 26.41 -0.18
N GLN A 439 -9.01 26.45 -0.28
CA GLN A 439 -8.14 26.76 0.85
C GLN A 439 -8.00 28.27 1.02
N GLY A 440 -8.04 29.01 -0.10
CA GLY A 440 -8.03 30.47 -0.10
C GLY A 440 -7.56 31.07 -1.41
N ILE A 441 -7.31 32.38 -1.35
CA ILE A 441 -6.91 33.21 -2.48
C ILE A 441 -5.86 34.19 -1.97
N TRP A 442 -4.74 34.32 -2.68
CA TRP A 442 -3.63 35.18 -2.25
C TRP A 442 -3.00 35.87 -3.45
N CYS A 443 -2.44 37.05 -3.20
CA CYS A 443 -1.52 37.74 -4.09
C CYS A 443 -0.21 37.95 -3.35
N GLY A 444 0.92 37.71 -4.00
CA GLY A 444 2.21 38.00 -3.41
C GLY A 444 3.37 37.40 -4.18
N GLU A 445 4.49 37.28 -3.48
CA GLU A 445 5.71 36.64 -3.99
C GLU A 445 5.55 35.11 -4.05
N LEU A 446 6.67 34.45 -4.33
CA LEU A 446 6.79 33.00 -4.48
C LEU A 446 6.23 32.23 -3.28
N ARG A 447 5.25 31.36 -3.53
CA ARG A 447 4.54 30.59 -2.51
C ARG A 447 4.38 29.13 -2.89
N ARG A 448 4.32 28.28 -1.85
CA ARG A 448 3.88 26.89 -1.91
C ARG A 448 2.53 26.72 -1.18
N PRO A 449 1.56 25.97 -1.75
CA PRO A 449 0.39 25.52 -1.03
C PRO A 449 0.74 24.75 0.25
N ALA A 450 -0.13 24.83 1.25
CA ALA A 450 0.05 24.09 2.50
C ALA A 450 -0.38 22.61 2.41
N CYS A 451 -1.07 22.23 1.33
CA CYS A 451 -1.54 20.88 1.08
C CYS A 451 -0.78 20.24 -0.08
N ASP A 452 -0.60 18.92 -0.02
CA ASP A 452 0.18 18.16 -1.01
C ASP A 452 -0.55 17.94 -2.34
N ARG A 453 -1.89 18.07 -2.34
CA ARG A 453 -2.79 17.89 -3.49
C ARG A 453 -3.46 19.20 -3.91
N ALA A 454 -2.63 20.20 -4.19
CA ALA A 454 -3.11 21.53 -4.50
C ALA A 454 -3.48 21.70 -5.98
N VAL A 455 -4.65 22.30 -6.22
CA VAL A 455 -5.04 22.89 -7.49
C VAL A 455 -4.78 24.39 -7.39
N VAL A 456 -3.80 24.89 -8.15
CA VAL A 456 -3.43 26.31 -8.14
C VAL A 456 -3.80 26.94 -9.47
N LEU A 457 -4.74 27.89 -9.46
CA LEU A 457 -5.18 28.58 -10.67
C LEU A 457 -4.90 30.07 -10.55
N SER A 458 -4.25 30.64 -11.56
CA SER A 458 -4.04 32.07 -11.65
C SER A 458 -5.37 32.82 -11.73
N ILE A 459 -5.43 33.96 -11.06
CA ILE A 459 -6.55 34.90 -11.12
C ILE A 459 -6.09 36.29 -11.62
N GLU A 460 -4.90 36.35 -12.22
CA GLU A 460 -4.40 37.56 -12.89
C GLU A 460 -5.16 37.83 -14.18
N ASP A 461 -5.36 39.10 -14.52
CA ASP A 461 -6.14 39.49 -15.71
C ASP A 461 -5.57 38.88 -17.02
N GLY A 462 -4.24 38.82 -17.15
CA GLY A 462 -3.56 38.28 -18.33
C GLY A 462 -3.34 36.77 -18.33
N SER A 463 -3.68 36.07 -17.24
CA SER A 463 -3.48 34.61 -17.15
C SER A 463 -4.59 33.91 -16.36
N CYS A 464 -5.80 34.47 -16.36
CA CYS A 464 -6.96 33.92 -15.67
C CYS A 464 -7.12 32.43 -15.98
N SER A 465 -7.27 31.62 -14.92
CA SER A 465 -7.35 30.15 -14.96
C SER A 465 -6.12 29.40 -15.48
N LYS A 466 -4.99 30.07 -15.74
CA LYS A 466 -3.73 29.38 -16.02
C LYS A 466 -3.41 28.45 -14.85
N TRP A 467 -3.24 27.17 -15.13
CA TRP A 467 -2.87 26.18 -14.13
C TRP A 467 -1.42 26.40 -13.72
N LEU A 468 -1.23 26.87 -12.49
CA LEU A 468 0.07 27.14 -11.92
C LEU A 468 0.61 25.89 -11.24
N GLY A 469 1.94 25.77 -11.23
CA GLY A 469 2.61 24.70 -10.50
C GLY A 469 2.52 24.89 -8.99
N PRO A 470 2.99 23.90 -8.22
CA PRO A 470 3.00 23.96 -6.76
C PRO A 470 3.87 25.09 -6.21
N LEU A 471 4.78 25.64 -7.00
CA LEU A 471 5.53 26.86 -6.66
C LEU A 471 5.09 27.97 -7.62
N HIS A 472 4.49 29.03 -7.10
CA HIS A 472 3.85 30.08 -7.92
C HIS A 472 4.01 31.47 -7.29
N GLU A 473 3.89 32.50 -8.12
CA GLU A 473 3.89 33.92 -7.72
C GLU A 473 2.68 34.63 -8.32
N GLY A 474 2.41 35.86 -7.87
CA GLY A 474 1.27 36.66 -8.31
C GLY A 474 -0.03 36.27 -7.59
N CYS A 475 -1.17 36.64 -8.18
CA CYS A 475 -2.48 36.35 -7.63
C CYS A 475 -3.00 34.97 -8.07
N ALA A 476 -3.26 34.09 -7.11
CA ALA A 476 -3.75 32.73 -7.34
C ALA A 476 -4.85 32.31 -6.36
N LEU A 477 -5.75 31.45 -6.85
CA LEU A 477 -6.65 30.66 -6.04
C LEU A 477 -6.01 29.30 -5.78
N VAL A 478 -6.03 28.83 -4.52
CA VAL A 478 -5.61 27.47 -4.15
C VAL A 478 -6.79 26.70 -3.60
N ALA A 479 -7.06 25.56 -4.20
CA ALA A 479 -7.93 24.53 -3.65
C ALA A 479 -7.11 23.29 -3.29
N CYS A 480 -7.54 22.53 -2.29
CA CYS A 480 -6.90 21.30 -1.84
C CYS A 480 -7.88 20.14 -1.98
N GLU A 481 -7.43 19.06 -2.61
CA GLU A 481 -8.14 17.77 -2.57
C GLU A 481 -7.86 16.99 -1.29
#